data_AF-A0A182ICM0-F1
#
_entry.id   AF-A0A182ICM0-F1
#
_cell.length_a   1.000
_cell.length_b   1.000
_cell.length_c   1.000
_cell.angle_alpha   90.00
_cell.angle_beta   90.00
_cell.angle_gamma   90.00
#
_symmetry.space_group_name_H-M   'P 1'
#
loop_
_entity.id
_entity.type
_entity.pdbx_description
1 polymer ?
#
loop_
_entity_poly.entity_id
_entity_poly.type
_entity_poly.pdbx_seq_one_letter_code
_entity_poly.pdbx_strand_id
1 'polypeptide(L)'
;MKTFTLRDRECVLSYYEMKVSKILEYDPVPDEVIGPYRYLQVVMARGLFKNWKQSVFIGFDQKMMKDIILPIIAKLAEQNINVTSILSQDVLEIFFHNYDKKEECMMTHLC
;
A
#
# COMPACT_ATOMS: atom_id res chain seq x y z
N MET A 1 2.64 -22.04 -7.38
CA MET A 1 2.12 -21.13 -6.33
C MET A 1 3.20 -21.03 -5.27
N LYS A 2 3.78 -19.84 -5.02
CA LYS A 2 4.81 -19.69 -3.97
C LYS A 2 4.09 -19.65 -2.62
N THR A 3 4.32 -20.63 -1.77
CA THR A 3 3.75 -20.67 -0.42
C THR A 3 4.48 -19.66 0.46
N PHE A 4 3.77 -18.67 1.01
CA PHE A 4 4.35 -17.77 2.01
C PHE A 4 4.51 -18.49 3.34
N THR A 5 5.71 -18.40 3.92
CA THR A 5 5.96 -18.72 5.33
C THR A 5 5.21 -17.73 6.22
N LEU A 6 5.10 -18.00 7.53
CA LEU A 6 4.51 -17.03 8.47
C LEU A 6 5.22 -15.68 8.41
N ARG A 7 6.55 -15.69 8.33
CA ARG A 7 7.36 -14.47 8.23
C ARG A 7 7.11 -13.71 6.92
N ASP A 8 6.92 -14.40 5.80
CA ASP A 8 6.68 -13.75 4.51
C ASP A 8 5.33 -13.00 4.44
N ARG A 9 4.40 -13.32 5.35
CA ARG A 9 3.05 -12.73 5.44
C ARG A 9 3.02 -11.42 6.22
N GLU A 10 4.11 -11.06 6.90
CA GLU A 10 4.24 -9.79 7.58
C GLU A 10 4.37 -8.67 6.54
N CYS A 11 3.50 -7.67 6.63
CA CYS A 11 3.43 -6.58 5.68
C CYS A 11 3.25 -5.22 6.36
N VAL A 12 3.58 -4.19 5.60
CA VAL A 12 3.36 -2.78 5.94
C VAL A 12 2.39 -2.19 4.91
N LEU A 13 1.42 -1.43 5.38
CA LEU A 13 0.57 -0.63 4.51
C LEU A 13 1.22 0.74 4.30
N SER A 14 1.35 1.13 3.04
CA SER A 14 1.85 2.43 2.64
C SER A 14 0.79 3.14 1.83
N TYR A 15 0.45 4.38 2.16
CA TYR A 15 -0.51 5.15 1.39
C TYR A 15 0.06 6.48 0.91
N TYR A 16 -0.42 6.93 -0.24
CA TYR A 16 0.05 8.16 -0.87
C TYR A 16 -0.92 8.76 -1.87
N GLU A 17 -0.79 10.06 -2.07
CA GLU A 17 -1.62 10.83 -3.00
C GLU A 17 -0.77 11.29 -4.19
N MET A 18 -1.28 11.05 -5.40
CA MET A 18 -0.66 11.50 -6.65
C MET A 18 -1.55 12.54 -7.31
N LYS A 19 -0.97 13.63 -7.80
CA LYS A 19 -1.69 14.57 -8.65
C LYS A 19 -1.91 13.96 -10.03
N VAL A 20 -3.13 14.04 -10.55
CA VAL A 20 -3.51 13.58 -11.90
C VAL A 20 -3.98 14.75 -12.76
N SER A 21 -4.02 14.53 -14.09
CA SER A 21 -4.58 15.49 -15.03
C SER A 21 -6.08 15.63 -14.82
N LYS A 22 -6.56 16.86 -14.68
CA LYS A 22 -7.98 17.17 -14.48
C LYS A 22 -8.71 17.14 -15.83
N ILE A 23 -9.01 15.95 -16.31
CA ILE A 23 -9.71 15.69 -17.58
C ILE A 23 -10.96 14.85 -17.34
N LEU A 24 -11.92 14.94 -18.25
CA LEU A 24 -13.11 14.11 -18.29
C LEU A 24 -12.90 13.04 -19.36
N GLU A 25 -13.09 11.78 -18.99
CA GLU A 25 -12.91 10.63 -19.86
C GLU A 25 -14.19 9.81 -19.92
N TYR A 26 -14.41 9.10 -21.02
CA TYR A 26 -15.52 8.18 -21.18
C TYR A 26 -14.95 6.77 -21.30
N ASP A 27 -15.36 5.87 -20.40
CA ASP A 27 -15.02 4.46 -20.47
C ASP A 27 -16.18 3.69 -21.14
N PRO A 28 -15.97 3.16 -22.37
CA PRO A 28 -17.02 2.46 -23.10
C PRO A 28 -17.34 1.07 -22.54
N VAL A 29 -16.49 0.49 -21.69
CA VAL A 29 -16.70 -0.86 -21.15
C VAL A 29 -17.80 -0.88 -20.08
N PRO A 30 -17.73 -0.04 -19.03
CA PRO A 30 -18.82 0.14 -18.07
C PRO A 30 -19.89 1.14 -18.53
N ASP A 31 -19.70 1.82 -19.68
CA ASP A 31 -20.57 2.91 -20.16
C ASP A 31 -20.68 4.04 -19.12
N GLU A 32 -19.53 4.59 -18.73
CA GLU A 32 -19.48 5.63 -17.70
C GLU A 32 -18.56 6.80 -18.06
N VAL A 33 -18.87 7.96 -17.52
CA VAL A 33 -18.02 9.15 -17.61
C VAL A 33 -17.21 9.27 -16.32
N ILE A 34 -15.88 9.24 -16.47
CA ILE A 34 -14.91 9.33 -15.38
C ILE A 34 -14.42 10.78 -15.24
N GLY A 35 -14.37 11.27 -14.00
CA GLY A 35 -13.78 12.56 -13.66
C GLY A 35 -14.70 13.77 -13.82
N PRO A 36 -14.16 15.01 -13.77
CA PRO A 36 -12.75 15.33 -13.68
C PRO A 36 -12.19 15.29 -12.24
N TYR A 37 -11.18 14.45 -12.01
CA TYR A 37 -10.50 14.31 -10.71
C TYR A 37 -9.16 15.06 -10.67
N ARG A 38 -8.65 15.37 -9.47
CA ARG A 38 -7.37 16.09 -9.27
C ARG A 38 -6.29 15.23 -8.65
N TYR A 39 -6.68 14.28 -7.81
CA TYR A 39 -5.80 13.45 -7.03
C TYR A 39 -6.22 11.98 -7.11
N LEU A 40 -5.21 11.12 -7.05
CA LEU A 40 -5.35 9.68 -6.95
C LEU A 40 -4.74 9.23 -5.63
N GLN A 41 -5.56 8.64 -4.78
CA GLN A 41 -5.16 8.03 -3.54
C GLN A 41 -4.87 6.55 -3.75
N VAL A 42 -3.67 6.12 -3.38
CA VAL A 42 -3.24 4.72 -3.50
C VAL A 42 -2.85 4.19 -2.13
N VAL A 43 -3.24 2.94 -1.83
CA VAL A 43 -2.68 2.17 -0.72
C VAL A 43 -2.01 0.93 -1.30
N MET A 44 -0.77 0.69 -0.88
CA MET A 44 -0.01 -0.50 -1.22
C MET A 44 0.25 -1.33 0.02
N ALA A 45 0.10 -2.64 -0.09
CA ALA A 45 0.68 -3.59 0.85
C ALA A 45 2.07 -3.98 0.37
N ARG A 46 3.06 -3.90 1.27
CA ARG A 46 4.44 -4.27 0.99
C ARG A 46 4.91 -5.30 2.00
N GLY A 47 5.50 -6.39 1.53
CA GLY A 47 6.12 -7.38 2.39
C GLY A 47 7.25 -6.79 3.21
N LEU A 48 7.29 -7.11 4.50
CA LEU A 48 8.31 -6.60 5.42
C LEU A 48 9.63 -7.35 5.23
N PHE A 49 9.57 -8.69 5.12
CA PHE A 49 10.77 -9.53 5.00
C PHE A 49 11.03 -10.04 3.58
N LYS A 50 10.00 -10.02 2.73
CA LYS A 50 10.09 -10.50 1.35
C LYS A 50 9.75 -9.37 0.42
N ASN A 51 10.53 -9.26 -0.65
CA ASN A 51 10.33 -8.21 -1.64
C ASN A 51 9.08 -8.51 -2.49
N TRP A 52 7.92 -8.10 -2.00
CA TRP A 52 6.67 -8.07 -2.74
C TRP A 52 5.92 -6.78 -2.40
N LYS A 53 5.17 -6.26 -3.38
CA LYS A 53 4.31 -5.09 -3.22
C LYS A 53 3.10 -5.23 -4.14
N GLN A 54 1.93 -4.81 -3.67
CA GLN A 54 0.68 -4.83 -4.43
C GLN A 54 -0.19 -3.64 -4.03
N SER A 55 -0.81 -2.97 -5.00
CA SER A 55 -1.87 -1.98 -4.72
C SER A 55 -3.11 -2.72 -4.21
N VAL A 56 -3.57 -2.32 -3.03
CA VAL A 56 -4.75 -2.89 -2.37
C VAL A 56 -5.93 -1.93 -2.39
N PHE A 57 -5.69 -0.66 -2.72
CA PHE A 57 -6.72 0.36 -2.90
C PHE A 57 -6.27 1.44 -3.87
N ILE A 58 -7.23 1.91 -4.68
CA ILE A 58 -7.10 3.03 -5.59
C ILE A 58 -8.42 3.81 -5.50
N GLY A 59 -8.35 5.12 -5.28
CA GLY A 59 -9.53 6.00 -5.21
C GLY A 59 -9.21 7.41 -5.70
N PHE A 60 -10.18 8.08 -6.31
CA PHE A 60 -10.01 9.44 -6.83
C PHE A 60 -10.56 10.49 -5.87
N ASP A 61 -9.85 11.61 -5.69
CA ASP A 61 -10.23 12.76 -4.85
C ASP A 61 -10.74 12.37 -3.45
N GLN A 62 -10.22 11.26 -2.92
CA GLN A 62 -10.62 10.68 -1.65
C GLN A 62 -9.48 10.81 -0.63
N LYS A 63 -9.79 11.36 0.53
CA LYS A 63 -8.85 11.44 1.65
C LYS A 63 -8.71 10.07 2.31
N MET A 64 -7.49 9.67 2.66
CA MET A 64 -7.31 8.48 3.50
C MET A 64 -7.95 8.65 4.87
N MET A 65 -8.92 7.80 5.13
CA MET A 65 -9.68 7.75 6.38
C MET A 65 -9.71 6.31 6.91
N LYS A 66 -10.04 6.17 8.20
CA LYS A 66 -10.01 4.87 8.91
C LYS A 66 -11.00 3.87 8.33
N ASP A 67 -12.11 4.35 7.81
CA ASP A 67 -13.14 3.60 7.08
C ASP A 67 -12.63 2.95 5.79
N ILE A 68 -11.58 3.48 5.16
CA ILE A 68 -10.90 2.83 4.02
C ILE A 68 -9.85 1.82 4.53
N ILE A 69 -9.07 2.21 5.55
CA ILE A 69 -7.93 1.42 6.03
C ILE A 69 -8.38 0.14 6.75
N LEU A 70 -9.36 0.22 7.65
CA LEU A 70 -9.78 -0.91 8.48
C LEU A 70 -10.34 -2.07 7.62
N PRO A 71 -11.19 -1.85 6.60
CA PRO A 71 -11.60 -2.91 5.70
C PRO A 71 -10.46 -3.53 4.90
N ILE A 72 -9.45 -2.75 4.51
CA ILE A 72 -8.25 -3.29 3.84
C ILE A 72 -7.52 -4.25 4.78
N ILE A 73 -7.30 -3.86 6.04
CA ILE A 73 -6.66 -4.72 7.04
C ILE A 73 -7.47 -6.00 7.27
N ALA A 74 -8.79 -5.89 7.40
CA ALA A 74 -9.67 -7.04 7.57
C ALA A 74 -9.55 -8.02 6.38
N LYS A 75 -9.63 -7.52 5.15
CA LYS A 75 -9.47 -8.34 3.93
C LYS A 75 -8.09 -8.99 3.85
N LEU A 76 -7.02 -8.28 4.25
CA LEU A 76 -5.68 -8.86 4.28
C LEU A 76 -5.55 -9.96 5.35
N ALA A 77 -6.15 -9.76 6.52
CA ALA A 77 -6.19 -10.76 7.58
C ALA A 77 -6.93 -12.03 7.15
N GLU A 78 -8.04 -11.92 6.40
CA GLU A 78 -8.74 -13.06 5.79
C GLU A 78 -7.84 -13.86 4.84
N GLN A 79 -6.88 -13.20 4.17
CA GLN A 79 -5.88 -13.85 3.32
C GLN A 79 -4.64 -14.32 4.08
N ASN A 80 -4.67 -14.29 5.42
CA ASN A 80 -3.54 -14.59 6.31
C ASN A 80 -2.33 -13.67 6.10
N ILE A 81 -2.53 -12.42 5.72
CA ILE A 81 -1.48 -11.40 5.63
C ILE A 81 -1.60 -10.51 6.87
N ASN A 82 -0.52 -10.41 7.65
CA ASN A 82 -0.51 -9.61 8.86
C ASN A 82 -0.04 -8.18 8.56
N VAL A 83 -0.82 -7.18 8.97
CA VAL A 83 -0.45 -5.77 8.82
C VAL A 83 0.21 -5.31 10.12
N THR A 84 1.52 -5.07 10.07
CA THR A 84 2.33 -4.69 11.24
C THR A 84 2.34 -3.19 11.50
N SER A 85 2.22 -2.38 10.44
CA SER A 85 2.28 -0.93 10.51
C SER A 85 1.65 -0.28 9.29
N ILE A 86 1.29 1.00 9.45
CA ILE A 86 0.74 1.85 8.40
C ILE A 86 1.63 3.10 8.30
N LEU A 87 2.03 3.46 7.09
CA LEU A 87 2.96 4.55 6.81
C LEU A 87 2.38 5.46 5.71
N SER A 88 2.61 6.77 5.82
CA SER A 88 2.43 7.72 4.71
C SER A 88 3.69 7.75 3.82
N GLN A 89 3.54 8.07 2.53
CA GLN A 89 4.66 8.06 1.57
C GLN A 89 5.88 8.86 2.02
N ASP A 90 5.65 10.01 2.66
CA ASP A 90 6.71 10.91 3.14
C ASP A 90 7.73 10.18 4.02
N VAL A 91 7.32 9.07 4.63
CA VAL A 91 8.14 8.25 5.53
C VAL A 91 8.74 7.02 4.82
N LEU A 92 8.13 6.50 3.75
CA LEU A 92 8.60 5.28 3.08
C LEU A 92 9.92 5.44 2.35
N GLU A 93 10.14 6.56 1.66
CA GLU A 93 11.41 6.79 0.95
C GLU A 93 12.57 6.79 1.94
N ILE A 94 12.37 7.36 3.13
CA ILE A 94 13.38 7.38 4.19
C ILE A 94 13.59 5.97 4.76
N PHE A 95 12.53 5.23 5.11
CA PHE A 95 12.68 3.93 5.75
C PHE A 95 13.28 2.88 4.81
N PHE A 96 12.84 2.80 3.56
CA PHE A 96 13.32 1.76 2.64
C PHE A 96 14.64 2.11 1.95
N HIS A 97 14.94 3.39 1.69
CA HIS A 97 16.28 3.77 1.23
C HIS A 97 17.35 3.46 2.29
N ASN A 98 17.00 3.53 3.57
CA ASN A 98 17.86 3.09 4.67
C ASN A 98 17.85 1.56 4.84
N TYR A 99 16.76 0.85 4.52
CA TYR A 99 16.67 -0.60 4.64
C TYR A 99 17.48 -1.35 3.57
N ASP A 100 17.44 -0.90 2.31
CA ASP A 100 18.29 -1.47 1.25
C ASP A 100 19.80 -1.23 1.52
N LYS A 101 20.15 -0.23 2.34
CA LYS A 101 21.52 -0.03 2.86
C LYS A 101 21.82 -0.76 4.17
N LYS A 102 20.82 -1.34 4.84
CA LYS A 102 20.93 -1.99 6.15
C LYS A 102 20.86 -3.52 6.13
N GLU A 103 20.89 -4.16 4.95
CA GLU A 103 21.19 -5.60 4.92
C GLU A 103 22.60 -5.94 5.47
N GLU A 104 23.44 -4.95 5.79
CA GLU A 104 24.65 -5.15 6.62
C GLU A 104 24.44 -4.95 8.14
N CYS A 105 23.34 -4.38 8.63
CA CYS A 105 23.23 -4.02 10.05
C CYS A 105 21.78 -3.88 10.56
N MET A 106 21.15 -5.00 10.95
CA MET A 106 20.33 -5.14 12.18
C MET A 106 19.63 -6.51 12.24
N MET A 107 20.41 -7.56 12.46
CA MET A 107 20.01 -8.67 13.32
C MET A 107 20.55 -8.36 14.72
N THR A 108 19.88 -7.51 15.50
CA THR A 108 20.10 -7.38 16.95
C THR A 108 19.11 -6.38 17.54
N HIS A 109 18.50 -6.75 18.66
CA HIS A 109 17.55 -5.98 19.48
C HIS A 109 16.06 -6.10 19.10
N LEU A 110 15.51 -7.29 19.32
CA LEU A 110 14.22 -7.47 19.99
C LEU A 110 14.31 -8.81 20.74
N CYS A 111 14.93 -8.74 21.92
CA CYS A 111 14.56 -9.62 23.04
C CYS A 111 13.23 -9.14 23.60
#